data_AF-A0A7C6GF91-F1
#
_entry.id   AF-A0A7C6GF91-F1
#
_cell.length_a   1.000
_cell.length_b   1.000
_cell.length_c   1.000
_cell.angle_alpha   90.00
_cell.angle_beta   90.00
_cell.angle_gamma   90.00
#
_symmetry.space_group_name_H-M   'P 1'
#
loop_
_entity.id
_entity.type
_entity.pdbx_description
1 polymer ?
#
loop_
_entity_poly.entity_id
_entity_poly.type
_entity_poly.pdbx_seq_one_letter_code
_entity_poly.pdbx_strand_id
1 'polypeptide(L)'
;MTVEERKFLNHLIGIEGYVLGLKAREPGWFYDNFAEFNQLLQQMNNLNTENPEIIKIMSMLQSEIVKAKDLIENPIRTPEEQQFYRHIVGINSYIWETKATNPYYIFDNVPEVDGLLLRVSELETQDPDILTIMNYITKDIKKVIMITKGPEAAEMYQQRLEALNIGVEEKEKTR
;
A
#
# COMPACT_ATOMS: atom_id res chain seq x y z
N MET A 1 17.04 29.60 -11.74
CA MET A 1 17.30 28.21 -11.33
C MET A 1 18.79 27.91 -11.47
N THR A 2 19.48 27.75 -10.34
CA THR A 2 20.90 27.38 -10.25
C THR A 2 21.11 25.91 -10.63
N VAL A 3 22.38 25.51 -10.82
CA VAL A 3 22.73 24.10 -11.11
C VAL A 3 22.37 23.19 -9.94
N GLU A 4 22.56 23.67 -8.71
CA GLU A 4 22.21 22.94 -7.48
C GLU A 4 20.70 22.79 -7.33
N GLU A 5 19.92 23.86 -7.56
CA GLU A 5 18.45 23.81 -7.56
C GLU A 5 17.92 22.81 -8.61
N ARG A 6 18.52 22.77 -9.80
CA ARG A 6 18.11 21.84 -10.86
C ARG A 6 18.40 20.39 -10.50
N LYS A 7 19.57 20.10 -9.91
CA LYS A 7 19.92 18.76 -9.45
C LYS A 7 18.98 18.29 -8.33
N PHE A 8 18.68 19.19 -7.40
CA PHE A 8 17.76 18.91 -6.31
C PHE A 8 16.33 18.66 -6.80
N LEU A 9 15.83 19.51 -7.72
CA LEU A 9 14.49 19.34 -8.31
C LEU A 9 14.35 18.00 -9.04
N ASN A 10 15.34 17.59 -9.84
CA ASN A 10 15.30 16.29 -10.52
C ASN A 10 15.26 15.11 -9.54
N HIS A 11 15.99 15.22 -8.42
CA HIS A 11 15.96 14.21 -7.37
C HIS A 11 14.57 14.17 -6.69
N LEU A 12 14.00 15.34 -6.38
CA LEU A 12 12.67 15.46 -5.79
C LEU A 12 11.55 14.95 -6.69
N ILE A 13 11.60 15.19 -8.00
CA ILE A 13 10.61 14.65 -8.94
C ILE A 13 10.66 13.12 -8.95
N GLY A 14 11.87 12.54 -8.88
CA GLY A 14 12.05 11.10 -8.74
C GLY A 14 11.41 10.57 -7.46
N ILE A 15 11.61 11.25 -6.33
CA ILE A 15 11.05 10.89 -5.03
C ILE A 15 9.53 11.10 -5.00
N GLU A 16 8.99 12.20 -5.56
CA GLU A 16 7.55 12.45 -5.66
C GLU A 16 6.86 11.36 -6.50
N GLY A 17 7.39 11.06 -7.68
CA GLY A 17 6.86 9.99 -8.53
C GLY A 17 6.91 8.63 -7.84
N TYR A 18 7.95 8.40 -7.03
CA TYR A 18 8.11 7.18 -6.26
C TYR A 18 7.18 7.12 -5.04
N VAL A 19 7.04 8.21 -4.28
CA VAL A 19 6.10 8.32 -3.14
C VAL A 19 4.66 8.23 -3.59
N LEU A 20 4.27 8.95 -4.65
CA LEU A 20 2.91 8.88 -5.18
C LEU A 20 2.63 7.54 -5.86
N GLY A 21 3.62 6.98 -6.54
CA GLY A 21 3.55 5.66 -7.17
C GLY A 21 3.41 4.54 -6.14
N LEU A 22 4.21 4.55 -5.08
CA LEU A 22 4.15 3.58 -4.00
C LEU A 22 3.02 3.83 -3.01
N LYS A 23 2.64 5.06 -2.70
CA LYS A 23 1.46 5.29 -1.85
C LYS A 23 0.17 4.72 -2.47
N ALA A 24 0.12 4.63 -3.80
CA ALA A 24 -0.95 3.96 -4.53
C ALA A 24 -0.83 2.42 -4.58
N ARG A 25 0.34 1.84 -4.30
CA ARG A 25 0.65 0.39 -4.48
C ARG A 25 0.99 -0.34 -3.18
N GLU A 26 1.64 0.35 -2.26
CA GLU A 26 2.22 -0.04 -0.98
C GLU A 26 1.97 1.03 0.09
N PRO A 27 0.74 1.11 0.62
CA PRO A 27 0.56 1.85 1.86
C PRO A 27 1.45 1.13 2.89
N GLY A 28 2.42 1.82 3.51
CA GLY A 28 3.41 1.21 4.41
C GLY A 28 4.88 1.54 4.10
N TRP A 29 5.25 1.67 2.83
CA TRP A 29 6.64 1.92 2.44
C TRP A 29 7.20 3.24 2.99
N PHE A 30 6.32 4.24 3.14
CA PHE A 30 6.69 5.55 3.66
C PHE A 30 7.28 5.49 5.08
N TYR A 31 6.83 4.53 5.92
CA TYR A 31 7.35 4.36 7.28
C TYR A 31 8.79 3.86 7.29
N ASP A 32 9.10 2.91 6.41
CA ASP A 32 10.42 2.29 6.34
C ASP A 32 11.49 3.28 5.84
N ASN A 33 11.07 4.39 5.21
CA ASN A 33 11.95 5.39 4.58
C ASN A 33 11.88 6.76 5.26
N PHE A 34 11.28 6.82 6.45
CA PHE A 34 11.11 8.03 7.25
C PHE A 34 12.41 8.81 7.49
N ALA A 35 13.53 8.11 7.67
CA ALA A 35 14.84 8.74 7.87
C ALA A 35 15.33 9.48 6.60
N GLU A 36 15.16 8.87 5.43
CA GLU A 36 15.53 9.47 4.13
C GLU A 36 14.70 10.72 3.85
N PHE A 37 13.41 10.68 4.14
CA PHE A 37 12.53 11.84 4.01
C PHE A 37 12.88 13.01 4.92
N ASN A 38 13.28 12.75 6.18
CA ASN A 38 13.76 13.80 7.07
C ASN A 38 15.07 14.43 6.57
N GLN A 39 15.96 13.65 5.96
CA GLN A 39 17.19 14.18 5.36
C GLN A 39 16.89 15.12 4.18
N LEU A 40 15.91 14.77 3.33
CA LEU A 40 15.48 15.63 2.22
C LEU A 40 14.90 16.97 2.70
N LEU A 41 14.13 16.99 3.80
CA LEU A 41 13.66 18.24 4.42
C LEU A 41 14.82 19.12 4.88
N GLN A 42 15.83 18.53 5.52
CA GLN A 42 17.02 19.27 5.97
C GLN A 42 17.79 19.86 4.78
N GLN A 43 17.95 19.10 3.70
CA GLN A 43 18.60 19.58 2.47
C GLN A 43 17.84 20.77 1.86
N MET A 44 16.50 20.75 1.83
CA MET A 44 15.70 21.88 1.35
C MET A 44 15.91 23.14 2.21
N ASN A 45 15.87 23.00 3.54
CA ASN A 45 16.08 24.14 4.44
C ASN A 45 17.45 24.79 4.21
N ASN A 46 18.47 23.99 3.86
CA ASN A 46 19.80 24.47 3.54
C ASN A 46 19.90 25.12 2.15
N LEU A 47 19.04 24.74 1.20
CA LEU A 47 19.00 25.30 -0.16
C LEU A 47 18.44 26.72 -0.22
N ASN A 48 17.60 27.12 0.75
CA ASN A 48 16.98 28.45 0.84
C ASN A 48 16.40 28.95 -0.52
N THR A 49 15.76 28.05 -1.25
CA THR A 49 15.24 28.28 -2.61
C THR A 49 13.83 28.89 -2.57
N GLU A 50 13.55 29.84 -3.45
CA GLU A 50 12.21 30.40 -3.68
C GLU A 50 11.47 29.71 -4.85
N ASN A 51 12.03 28.63 -5.41
CA ASN A 51 11.42 27.93 -6.54
C ASN A 51 10.07 27.29 -6.15
N PRO A 52 8.95 27.71 -6.76
CA PRO A 52 7.61 27.28 -6.35
C PRO A 52 7.36 25.78 -6.59
N GLU A 53 8.02 25.15 -7.57
CA GLU A 53 7.86 23.72 -7.85
C GLU A 53 8.54 22.87 -6.77
N ILE A 54 9.76 23.25 -6.36
CA ILE A 54 10.47 22.63 -5.24
C ILE A 54 9.65 22.78 -3.96
N ILE A 55 9.15 23.99 -3.67
CA ILE A 55 8.34 24.26 -2.48
C ILE A 55 7.07 23.41 -2.46
N LYS A 56 6.39 23.24 -3.61
CA LYS A 56 5.18 22.42 -3.72
C LYS A 56 5.45 20.95 -3.39
N ILE A 57 6.45 20.34 -4.04
CA ILE A 57 6.79 18.92 -3.83
C ILE A 57 7.20 18.68 -2.38
N MET A 58 7.98 19.60 -1.81
CA MET A 58 8.44 19.49 -0.43
C MET A 58 7.33 19.66 0.59
N SER A 59 6.37 20.55 0.35
CA SER A 59 5.18 20.69 1.22
C SER A 59 4.36 19.40 1.28
N MET A 60 4.22 18.73 0.14
CA MET A 60 3.61 17.39 0.09
C MET A 60 4.41 16.38 0.90
N LEU A 61 5.73 16.27 0.68
CA LEU A 61 6.59 15.35 1.45
C LEU A 61 6.55 15.63 2.95
N GLN A 62 6.56 16.91 3.35
CA GLN A 62 6.47 17.32 4.75
C GLN A 62 5.16 16.87 5.40
N SER A 63 4.03 16.98 4.69
CA SER A 63 2.74 16.45 5.13
C SER A 63 2.80 14.95 5.39
N GLU A 64 3.44 14.18 4.49
CA GLU A 64 3.59 12.74 4.66
C GLU A 64 4.54 12.37 5.82
N ILE A 65 5.62 13.13 6.02
CA ILE A 65 6.53 12.97 7.19
C ILE A 65 5.80 13.20 8.51
N VAL A 66 4.93 14.22 8.57
CA VAL A 66 4.13 14.49 9.78
C VAL A 66 3.20 13.32 10.07
N LYS A 67 2.50 12.79 9.05
CA LYS A 67 1.67 11.58 9.20
C LYS A 67 2.50 10.40 9.68
N ALA A 68 3.69 10.20 9.12
CA ALA A 68 4.57 9.11 9.52
C ALA A 68 5.04 9.23 10.97
N LYS A 69 5.40 10.45 11.44
CA LYS A 69 5.72 10.70 12.86
C LYS A 69 4.56 10.34 13.76
N ASP A 70 3.38 10.85 13.44
CA ASP A 70 2.19 10.60 14.24
C ASP A 70 1.90 9.10 14.34
N LEU A 71 2.08 8.36 13.26
CA LEU A 71 1.88 6.90 13.21
C LEU A 71 2.99 6.10 13.90
N ILE A 72 4.20 6.65 14.04
CA ILE A 72 5.27 6.06 14.86
C ILE A 72 4.98 6.27 16.35
N GLU A 73 4.52 7.46 16.72
CA GLU A 73 4.19 7.81 18.11
C GLU A 73 2.86 7.19 18.56
N ASN A 74 1.91 7.08 17.64
CA ASN A 74 0.56 6.57 17.80
C ASN A 74 0.28 5.47 16.75
N PRO A 75 0.84 4.27 16.95
CA PRO A 75 0.69 3.18 16.00
C PRO A 75 -0.78 2.76 15.86
N ILE A 76 -1.28 2.80 14.63
CA ILE A 76 -2.64 2.33 14.27
C ILE A 76 -2.75 0.80 14.25
N ARG A 77 -1.62 0.10 14.24
CA ARG A 77 -1.52 -1.36 14.15
C ARG A 77 -0.69 -1.91 15.29
N THR A 78 -1.06 -3.09 15.76
CA THR A 78 -0.17 -3.93 16.59
C THR A 78 1.09 -4.31 15.81
N PRO A 79 2.20 -4.69 16.47
CA PRO A 79 3.39 -5.18 15.79
C PRO A 79 3.12 -6.33 14.82
N GLU A 80 2.23 -7.24 15.20
CA GLU A 80 1.82 -8.39 14.40
C GLU A 80 1.01 -7.97 13.17
N GLU A 81 0.06 -7.04 13.32
CA GLU A 81 -0.66 -6.45 12.19
C GLU A 81 0.27 -5.67 11.27
N GLN A 82 1.24 -4.94 11.82
CA GLN A 82 2.21 -4.19 11.02
C GLN A 82 3.13 -5.14 10.23
N GLN A 83 3.53 -6.28 10.81
CA GLN A 83 4.26 -7.31 10.08
C GLN A 83 3.42 -7.93 8.97
N PHE A 84 2.17 -8.28 9.28
CA PHE A 84 1.24 -8.85 8.31
C PHE A 84 0.97 -7.87 7.16
N TYR A 85 0.75 -6.60 7.49
CA TYR A 85 0.56 -5.51 6.55
C TYR A 85 1.73 -5.38 5.58
N ARG A 86 2.98 -5.34 6.07
CA ARG A 86 4.17 -5.32 5.19
C ARG A 86 4.23 -6.52 4.25
N HIS A 87 3.83 -7.70 4.72
CA HIS A 87 3.84 -8.91 3.91
C HIS A 87 2.83 -8.84 2.76
N ILE A 88 1.57 -8.51 3.06
CA ILE A 88 0.52 -8.41 2.03
C ILE A 88 0.77 -7.27 1.04
N VAL A 89 1.38 -6.18 1.51
CA VAL A 89 1.86 -5.07 0.68
C VAL A 89 2.85 -5.57 -0.37
N GLY A 90 3.88 -6.31 0.04
CA GLY A 90 4.89 -6.87 -0.87
C GLY A 90 4.28 -7.81 -1.92
N ILE A 91 3.32 -8.66 -1.51
CA ILE A 91 2.61 -9.54 -2.45
C ILE A 91 1.80 -8.73 -3.46
N ASN A 92 1.03 -7.74 -2.99
CA ASN A 92 0.21 -6.91 -3.86
C ASN A 92 1.05 -6.14 -4.89
N SER A 93 2.21 -5.61 -4.49
CA SER A 93 3.15 -4.97 -5.40
C SER A 93 3.70 -5.90 -6.45
N TYR A 94 4.14 -7.09 -6.06
CA TYR A 94 4.61 -8.09 -7.00
C TYR A 94 3.54 -8.40 -8.06
N ILE A 95 2.29 -8.60 -7.63
CA ILE A 95 1.16 -8.83 -8.55
C ILE A 95 0.98 -7.63 -9.49
N TRP A 96 1.00 -6.42 -8.94
CA TRP A 96 0.78 -5.20 -9.70
C TRP A 96 1.88 -4.96 -10.74
N GLU A 97 3.16 -5.10 -10.36
CA GLU A 97 4.31 -4.93 -11.26
C GLU A 97 4.33 -5.99 -12.36
N THR A 98 3.99 -7.23 -12.00
CA THR A 98 3.87 -8.32 -12.97
C THR A 98 2.73 -8.03 -13.96
N LYS A 99 1.60 -7.51 -13.50
CA LYS A 99 0.49 -7.11 -14.39
C LYS A 99 0.83 -5.92 -15.28
N ALA A 100 1.65 -4.99 -14.81
CA ALA A 100 2.10 -3.85 -15.60
C ALA A 100 2.94 -4.29 -16.82
N THR A 101 3.71 -5.37 -16.67
CA THR A 101 4.54 -5.94 -17.76
C THR A 101 3.83 -7.04 -18.54
N ASN A 102 2.87 -7.74 -17.91
CA ASN A 102 2.04 -8.77 -18.51
C ASN A 102 0.57 -8.60 -18.05
N PRO A 103 -0.26 -7.87 -18.82
CA PRO A 103 -1.67 -7.63 -18.45
C PRO A 103 -2.53 -8.89 -18.30
N TYR A 104 -2.09 -10.03 -18.85
CA TYR A 104 -2.78 -11.31 -18.74
C TYR A 104 -2.31 -12.18 -17.56
N TYR A 105 -1.38 -11.69 -16.74
CA TYR A 105 -0.94 -12.39 -15.56
C TYR A 105 -2.10 -12.63 -14.59
N ILE A 106 -2.24 -13.88 -14.13
CA ILE A 106 -3.19 -14.31 -13.11
C ILE A 106 -2.36 -14.76 -11.92
N PHE A 107 -2.59 -14.14 -10.76
CA PHE A 107 -2.02 -14.62 -9.52
C PHE A 107 -2.78 -15.86 -9.05
N ASP A 108 -2.11 -17.02 -9.03
CA ASP A 108 -2.72 -18.34 -8.82
C ASP A 108 -2.18 -19.10 -7.59
N ASN A 109 -1.45 -18.41 -6.70
CA ASN A 109 -0.92 -18.99 -5.49
C ASN A 109 -1.99 -19.15 -4.40
N VAL A 110 -2.88 -20.12 -4.57
CA VAL A 110 -3.97 -20.43 -3.63
C VAL A 110 -3.47 -20.73 -2.21
N PRO A 111 -2.42 -21.56 -1.99
CA PRO A 111 -1.93 -21.86 -0.64
C PRO A 111 -1.45 -20.63 0.13
N GLU A 112 -0.76 -19.70 -0.54
CA GLU A 112 -0.34 -18.44 0.08
C GLU A 112 -1.56 -17.66 0.57
N VAL A 113 -2.55 -17.46 -0.29
CA VAL A 113 -3.75 -16.69 0.07
C VAL A 113 -4.57 -17.37 1.16
N ASP A 114 -4.65 -18.70 1.17
CA ASP A 114 -5.29 -19.43 2.28
C ASP A 114 -4.61 -19.17 3.62
N GLY A 115 -3.27 -19.10 3.64
CA GLY A 115 -2.48 -18.71 4.80
C GLY A 115 -2.72 -17.26 5.22
N LEU A 116 -2.80 -16.33 4.27
CA LEU A 116 -3.14 -14.93 4.55
C LEU A 116 -4.53 -14.78 5.16
N LEU A 117 -5.53 -15.49 4.63
CA LEU A 117 -6.91 -15.46 5.14
C LEU A 117 -7.01 -16.06 6.55
N LEU A 118 -6.25 -17.12 6.84
CA LEU A 118 -6.12 -17.62 8.20
C LEU A 118 -5.52 -16.55 9.11
N ARG A 119 -4.47 -15.86 8.65
CA ARG A 119 -3.80 -14.83 9.44
C ARG A 119 -4.71 -13.63 9.74
N VAL A 120 -5.54 -13.20 8.78
CA VAL A 120 -6.58 -12.19 9.02
C VAL A 120 -7.52 -12.63 10.14
N SER A 121 -7.96 -13.88 10.11
CA SER A 121 -8.84 -14.45 11.14
C SER A 121 -8.17 -14.50 12.52
N GLU A 122 -6.90 -14.92 12.60
CA GLU A 122 -6.15 -15.01 13.86
C GLU A 122 -5.86 -13.66 14.48
N LEU A 123 -5.59 -12.64 13.66
CA LEU A 123 -5.35 -11.28 14.11
C LEU A 123 -6.64 -10.56 14.51
N GLU A 124 -7.81 -11.07 14.10
CA GLU A 124 -9.11 -10.40 14.23
C GLU A 124 -9.10 -8.95 13.69
N THR A 125 -8.18 -8.65 12.77
CA THR A 125 -7.90 -7.28 12.33
C THR A 125 -9.07 -6.68 11.55
N GLN A 126 -9.41 -5.45 11.86
CA GLN A 126 -10.39 -4.63 11.15
C GLN A 126 -9.74 -3.41 10.49
N ASP A 127 -8.42 -3.48 10.29
CA ASP A 127 -7.69 -2.41 9.63
C ASP A 127 -8.12 -2.28 8.17
N PRO A 128 -8.61 -1.10 7.74
CA PRO A 128 -9.20 -0.91 6.42
C PRO A 128 -8.17 -1.09 5.28
N ASP A 129 -6.90 -0.76 5.50
CA ASP A 129 -5.87 -0.95 4.47
C ASP A 129 -5.55 -2.44 4.30
N ILE A 130 -5.45 -3.18 5.42
CA ILE A 130 -5.25 -4.63 5.38
C ILE A 130 -6.38 -5.30 4.60
N LEU A 131 -7.63 -5.00 4.94
CA LEU A 131 -8.79 -5.59 4.28
C LEU A 131 -8.86 -5.20 2.80
N THR A 132 -8.48 -3.96 2.46
CA THR A 132 -8.44 -3.48 1.07
C THR A 132 -7.38 -4.21 0.24
N ILE A 133 -6.16 -4.36 0.77
CA ILE A 133 -5.09 -5.08 0.07
C ILE A 133 -5.45 -6.56 -0.08
N MET A 134 -6.01 -7.18 0.96
CA MET A 134 -6.50 -8.55 0.91
C MET A 134 -7.58 -8.74 -0.16
N ASN A 135 -8.47 -7.76 -0.35
CA ASN A 135 -9.44 -7.79 -1.44
C ASN A 135 -8.74 -7.79 -2.81
N TYR A 136 -7.67 -7.02 -3.00
CA TYR A 136 -6.93 -7.03 -4.27
C TYR A 136 -6.23 -8.36 -4.55
N ILE A 137 -5.57 -8.94 -3.54
CA ILE A 137 -4.86 -10.23 -3.66
C ILE A 137 -5.83 -11.38 -3.96
N THR A 138 -7.01 -11.37 -3.34
CA THR A 138 -7.97 -12.49 -3.43
C THR A 138 -8.76 -12.55 -4.75
N LYS A 139 -8.77 -11.47 -5.53
CA LYS A 139 -9.56 -11.36 -6.79
C LYS A 139 -9.23 -12.44 -7.81
N ASP A 140 -7.94 -12.70 -8.06
CA ASP A 140 -7.55 -13.69 -9.06
C ASP A 140 -7.70 -15.12 -8.54
N ILE A 141 -7.47 -15.34 -7.24
CA ILE A 141 -7.71 -16.65 -6.60
C ILE A 141 -9.16 -17.10 -6.74
N LYS A 142 -10.14 -16.20 -6.60
CA LYS A 142 -11.54 -16.54 -6.84
C LYS A 142 -11.77 -17.06 -8.27
N LYS A 143 -11.13 -16.46 -9.27
CA LYS A 143 -11.19 -16.93 -10.67
C LYS A 143 -10.53 -18.30 -10.83
N VAL A 144 -9.38 -18.51 -10.21
CA VAL A 144 -8.65 -19.79 -10.22
C VAL A 144 -9.51 -20.89 -9.60
N ILE A 145 -10.14 -20.64 -8.45
CA ILE A 145 -11.04 -21.59 -7.80
C ILE A 145 -12.26 -21.88 -8.69
N MET A 146 -12.86 -20.86 -9.31
CA MET A 146 -13.97 -21.04 -10.25
C MET A 146 -13.59 -21.98 -11.40
N ILE A 147 -12.39 -21.80 -11.97
CA ILE A 147 -11.90 -22.61 -13.11
C ILE A 147 -11.55 -24.03 -12.68
N THR A 148 -10.93 -24.22 -11.51
CA THR A 148 -10.34 -25.50 -11.10
C THR A 148 -11.25 -26.37 -10.25
N LYS A 149 -12.15 -25.75 -9.48
CA LYS A 149 -13.03 -26.41 -8.50
C LYS A 149 -14.52 -26.15 -8.74
N GLY A 150 -14.86 -25.22 -9.64
CA GLY A 150 -16.23 -24.94 -10.04
C GLY A 150 -16.94 -23.85 -9.20
N PRO A 151 -18.20 -23.54 -9.55
CA PRO A 151 -18.94 -22.40 -9.02
C PRO A 151 -19.26 -22.51 -7.52
N GLU A 152 -19.60 -23.71 -7.03
CA GLU A 152 -19.90 -23.93 -5.61
C GLU A 152 -18.69 -23.61 -4.72
N ALA A 153 -17.50 -24.07 -5.12
CA ALA A 153 -16.27 -23.77 -4.40
C ALA A 153 -15.92 -22.28 -4.42
N ALA A 154 -16.18 -21.59 -5.54
CA ALA A 154 -15.97 -20.14 -5.64
C ALA A 154 -16.96 -19.34 -4.79
N GLU A 155 -18.18 -19.84 -4.60
CA GLU A 155 -19.17 -19.26 -3.70
C GLU A 155 -18.79 -19.45 -2.23
N MET A 156 -18.37 -20.66 -1.83
CA MET A 156 -17.83 -20.90 -0.48
C MET A 156 -16.62 -20.01 -0.17
N TYR A 157 -15.75 -19.81 -1.16
CA TYR A 157 -14.61 -18.89 -1.02
C TYR A 157 -15.09 -17.44 -0.83
N GLN A 158 -16.08 -16.99 -1.60
CA GLN A 158 -16.67 -15.66 -1.44
C GLN A 158 -17.28 -15.47 -0.04
N GLN A 159 -18.03 -16.45 0.47
CA GLN A 159 -18.60 -16.41 1.81
C GLN A 159 -17.52 -16.30 2.89
N ARG A 160 -16.37 -16.97 2.71
CA ARG A 160 -15.22 -16.83 3.61
C ARG A 160 -14.64 -15.40 3.59
N LEU A 161 -14.55 -14.77 2.42
CA LEU A 161 -14.10 -13.36 2.32
C LEU A 161 -15.07 -12.43 3.06
N GLU A 162 -16.37 -12.62 2.88
CA GLU A 162 -17.41 -11.82 3.54
C GLU A 162 -17.39 -12.00 5.05
N ALA A 163 -17.19 -13.22 5.56
CA ALA A 163 -17.05 -13.49 6.99
C ALA A 163 -15.83 -12.78 7.62
N LEU A 164 -14.82 -12.46 6.80
CA LEU A 164 -13.62 -11.72 7.21
C LEU A 164 -13.69 -10.22 6.86
N ASN A 165 -14.85 -9.71 6.43
CA ASN A 165 -15.05 -8.34 5.95
C ASN A 165 -14.15 -7.93 4.76
N ILE A 166 -13.63 -8.89 4.00
CA ILE A 166 -12.78 -8.63 2.83
C ILE A 166 -13.67 -8.38 1.60
N GLY A 167 -13.54 -7.20 0.99
CA GLY A 167 -14.28 -6.85 -0.22
C GLY A 167 -15.76 -6.53 0.00
N VAL A 168 -16.17 -6.36 1.25
CA VAL A 168 -17.49 -5.80 1.59
C VAL A 168 -17.39 -4.28 1.39
N GLU A 169 -18.00 -3.75 0.33
CA GLU A 169 -18.21 -2.31 0.23
C GLU A 169 -19.05 -1.87 1.43
N GLU A 170 -18.62 -0.83 2.16
CA GLU A 170 -19.49 -0.17 3.13
C GLU A 170 -20.76 0.26 2.39
N LYS A 171 -21.82 -0.54 2.49
CA LYS A 171 -23.15 -0.10 2.09
C LYS A 171 -23.40 1.15 2.92
N GLU A 172 -23.41 2.30 2.25
CA GLU A 172 -23.71 3.59 2.85
C GLU A 172 -24.83 3.40 3.87
N LYS A 173 -24.51 3.67 5.14
CA LYS A 173 -25.53 3.81 6.20
C LYS A 173 -26.28 5.12 5.93
N THR A 174 -27.09 5.16 4.87
CA THR A 174 -28.08 6.19 4.65
C THR A 174 -29.42 5.66 5.18
N ARG A 175 -29.69 5.99 6.44
CA ARG A 175 -31.04 6.10 6.98
C ARG A 175 -31.39 7.57 7.10
#